data_AF-A0AAD5M8S5-F1
#
_entry.id   AF-A0AAD5M8S5-F1
#
_cell.length_a   1.000
_cell.length_b   1.000
_cell.length_c   1.000
_cell.angle_alpha   90.00
_cell.angle_beta   90.00
_cell.angle_gamma   90.00
#
_symmetry.space_group_name_H-M   'P 1'
#
loop_
_entity.id
_entity.type
_entity.pdbx_description
1 polymer ?
#
loop_
_entity_poly.entity_id
_entity_poly.type
_entity_poly.pdbx_seq_one_letter_code
_entity_poly.pdbx_strand_id
1 'polypeptide(L)'
;MTLHRVRFQPSRGVILIVRHGNYTSQSVRLSYARLMIAGSFFSGGLLYDSSQIQNILIIGLGGGVINNYFSIMNKVKLNITVVDNDPVMKAIAERWYEFESTPMQRIIVDDGLRYIREGVQR
;
A
#
# COMPACT_ATOMS: atom_id res chain seq x y z
N MET A 1 11.87 21.31 -17.07
CA MET A 1 12.75 20.25 -16.52
C MET A 1 14.07 20.90 -16.19
N THR A 2 14.37 21.13 -14.91
CA THR A 2 15.57 21.89 -14.50
C THR A 2 16.47 20.97 -13.69
N LEU A 3 17.70 20.73 -14.17
CA LEU A 3 18.70 19.93 -13.50
C LEU A 3 19.44 20.79 -12.46
N HIS A 4 19.37 20.41 -11.18
CA HIS A 4 20.30 20.89 -10.16
C HIS A 4 21.34 19.80 -9.86
N ARG A 5 22.61 20.12 -10.10
CA ARG A 5 23.78 19.26 -9.87
C ARG A 5 24.15 19.29 -8.38
N VAL A 6 24.14 18.15 -7.71
CA VAL A 6 24.55 18.01 -6.30
C VAL A 6 26.07 17.84 -6.21
N ARG A 7 26.72 18.52 -5.27
CA ARG A 7 28.15 18.41 -4.97
C ARG A 7 28.34 17.71 -3.61
N PHE A 8 29.24 16.73 -3.56
CA PHE A 8 29.55 15.91 -2.38
C PHE A 8 30.44 16.68 -1.39
N GLN A 9 30.16 16.62 -0.09
CA GLN A 9 31.01 17.19 0.98
C GLN A 9 31.24 16.13 2.07
N PRO A 10 32.49 15.73 2.41
CA PRO A 10 32.75 14.42 3.02
C PRO A 10 32.74 14.38 4.56
N SER A 11 32.40 15.46 5.28
CA SER A 11 32.78 15.59 6.70
C SER A 11 31.64 15.80 7.71
N ARG A 12 30.36 15.75 7.32
CA ARG A 12 29.22 15.81 8.25
C ARG A 12 28.13 14.83 7.80
N GLY A 13 27.49 14.19 8.78
CA GLY A 13 26.66 12.99 8.64
C GLY A 13 25.72 12.96 7.44
N VAL A 14 25.47 11.75 6.95
CA VAL A 14 24.67 11.44 5.76
C VAL A 14 23.28 12.09 5.89
N ILE A 15 23.06 13.20 5.17
CA ILE A 15 21.71 13.72 4.92
C ILE A 15 21.19 12.99 3.68
N LEU A 16 20.34 11.99 3.91
CA LEU A 16 19.60 11.29 2.86
C LEU A 16 18.46 12.20 2.40
N ILE A 17 18.73 13.09 1.43
CA ILE A 17 17.68 13.84 0.75
C ILE A 17 16.97 12.88 -0.19
N VAL A 18 15.87 12.28 0.28
CA VAL A 18 14.95 11.52 -0.57
C VAL A 18 14.33 12.49 -1.57
N ARG A 19 14.67 12.35 -2.86
CA ARG A 19 13.98 13.07 -3.93
C ARG A 19 12.50 12.66 -3.89
N HIS A 20 11.61 13.62 -3.63
CA HIS A 20 10.20 13.48 -3.97
C HIS A 20 10.09 13.38 -5.49
N GLY A 21 10.06 12.16 -6.01
CA GLY A 21 9.47 11.92 -7.32
C GLY A 21 7.97 12.14 -7.19
N ASN A 22 7.37 12.85 -8.14
CA ASN A 22 5.92 12.85 -8.27
C ASN A 22 5.49 11.42 -8.66
N TYR A 23 5.26 10.56 -7.68
CA TYR A 23 4.71 9.22 -7.88
C TYR A 23 3.21 9.38 -8.13
N THR A 24 2.83 9.65 -9.37
CA THR A 24 1.42 9.47 -9.75
C THR A 24 1.09 7.98 -9.57
N SER A 25 0.26 7.67 -8.58
CA SER A 25 -0.23 6.32 -8.20
C SER A 25 -0.98 5.58 -9.34
N GLN A 26 -0.96 6.08 -10.57
CA GLN A 26 -1.66 5.52 -11.71
C GLN A 26 -0.90 4.37 -12.40
N SER A 27 0.39 4.17 -12.09
CA SER A 27 1.18 3.10 -12.70
C SER A 27 1.93 2.26 -11.66
N VAL A 28 1.51 1.00 -11.51
CA VAL A 28 2.23 0.00 -10.72
C VAL A 28 3.41 -0.48 -11.54
N ARG A 29 4.66 -0.33 -11.07
CA ARG A 29 5.87 -0.78 -11.81
C ARG A 29 6.33 -2.18 -11.46
N LEU A 30 5.94 -2.68 -10.29
CA LEU A 30 6.35 -3.98 -9.78
C LEU A 30 5.52 -5.07 -10.45
N SER A 31 6.17 -6.02 -11.14
CA SER A 31 5.50 -7.11 -11.87
C SER A 31 4.66 -7.98 -10.94
N TYR A 32 5.17 -8.31 -9.76
CA TYR A 32 4.42 -9.09 -8.76
C TYR A 32 3.12 -8.36 -8.35
N ALA A 33 3.18 -7.06 -8.11
CA ALA A 33 2.02 -6.28 -7.67
C ALA A 33 0.95 -6.23 -8.77
N ARG A 34 1.37 -6.08 -10.05
CA ARG A 34 0.45 -6.18 -11.19
C ARG A 34 -0.24 -7.54 -11.25
N LEU A 35 0.51 -8.63 -11.07
CA LEU A 35 -0.04 -9.99 -11.10
C LEU A 35 -1.01 -10.24 -9.94
N MET A 36 -0.71 -9.76 -8.73
CA MET A 36 -1.62 -9.88 -7.59
C MET A 36 -2.92 -9.09 -7.80
N ILE A 37 -2.81 -7.85 -8.28
CA ILE A 37 -3.97 -6.99 -8.58
C ILE A 37 -4.80 -7.60 -9.72
N ALA A 38 -4.19 -8.01 -10.83
CA ALA A 38 -4.92 -8.62 -11.93
C ALA A 38 -5.53 -9.97 -11.52
N GLY A 39 -4.78 -10.76 -10.74
CA GLY A 39 -5.20 -12.06 -10.23
C GLY A 39 -6.43 -11.98 -9.32
N SER A 40 -6.57 -10.93 -8.50
CA SER A 40 -7.76 -10.77 -7.65
C SER A 40 -9.03 -10.62 -8.48
N PHE A 41 -8.99 -9.95 -9.63
CA PHE A 41 -10.15 -9.85 -10.52
C PHE A 41 -10.33 -11.10 -11.39
N PHE A 42 -9.24 -11.60 -11.99
CA PHE A 42 -9.30 -12.75 -12.89
C PHE A 42 -9.78 -14.03 -12.19
N SER A 43 -9.42 -14.23 -10.91
CA SER A 43 -9.90 -15.35 -10.10
C SER A 43 -11.37 -15.24 -9.69
N GLY A 44 -12.02 -14.09 -9.92
CA GLY A 44 -13.35 -13.79 -9.39
C GLY A 44 -13.38 -13.39 -7.91
N GLY A 45 -12.23 -13.27 -7.25
CA GLY A 45 -12.14 -12.79 -5.86
C GLY A 45 -12.56 -11.32 -5.69
N LEU A 46 -12.44 -10.52 -6.76
CA LEU A 46 -13.00 -9.18 -6.88
C LEU A 46 -13.80 -9.06 -8.19
N LEU A 47 -14.90 -8.34 -8.10
CA LEU A 47 -15.77 -7.94 -9.20
C LEU A 47 -15.45 -6.50 -9.59
N TYR A 48 -15.08 -6.26 -10.85
CA TYR A 48 -14.62 -4.95 -11.34
C TYR A 48 -15.73 -3.90 -11.50
N ASP A 49 -16.98 -4.34 -11.66
CA ASP A 49 -18.14 -3.46 -11.81
C ASP A 49 -19.23 -3.89 -10.84
N SER A 50 -19.02 -3.57 -9.57
CA SER A 50 -19.92 -3.93 -8.48
C SER A 50 -20.16 -2.73 -7.58
N SER A 51 -21.44 -2.48 -7.29
CA SER A 51 -21.87 -1.49 -6.31
C SER A 51 -21.78 -2.00 -4.87
N GLN A 52 -21.50 -3.30 -4.67
CA GLN A 52 -21.35 -3.92 -3.37
C GLN A 52 -19.96 -3.68 -2.79
N ILE A 53 -19.89 -3.62 -1.46
CA ILE A 53 -18.62 -3.53 -0.72
C ILE A 53 -17.91 -4.88 -0.81
N GLN A 54 -16.64 -4.86 -1.22
CA GLN A 54 -15.79 -6.04 -1.33
C GLN A 54 -14.65 -5.94 -0.33
N ASN A 55 -14.48 -6.98 0.49
CA ASN A 55 -13.48 -6.99 1.56
C ASN A 55 -12.15 -7.55 1.04
N ILE A 56 -11.06 -6.83 1.30
CA ILE A 56 -9.71 -7.26 0.96
C ILE A 56 -8.89 -7.33 2.24
N LEU A 57 -8.22 -8.46 2.46
CA LEU A 57 -7.17 -8.62 3.47
C LEU A 57 -5.82 -8.70 2.76
N ILE A 58 -4.91 -7.78 3.09
CA ILE A 58 -3.52 -7.80 2.64
C ILE A 58 -2.65 -8.12 3.86
N ILE A 59 -1.84 -9.17 3.77
CA ILE A 59 -0.83 -9.49 4.78
C ILE A 59 0.52 -8.98 4.28
N GLY A 60 1.12 -8.05 5.02
CA GLY A 60 2.31 -7.29 4.64
C GLY A 60 1.97 -6.05 3.82
N LEU A 61 2.23 -4.86 4.37
CA LEU A 61 2.10 -3.59 3.68
C LEU A 61 3.19 -3.42 2.61
N GLY A 62 4.41 -3.83 2.94
CA GLY A 62 5.60 -3.56 2.12
C GLY A 62 5.71 -2.08 1.76
N GLY A 63 5.91 -1.76 0.48
CA GLY A 63 5.96 -0.38 -0.01
C GLY A 63 4.60 0.29 -0.24
N GLY A 64 3.48 -0.27 0.23
CA GLY A 64 2.14 0.31 0.09
C GLY A 64 1.54 0.28 -1.32
N VAL A 65 2.27 -0.22 -2.34
CA VAL A 65 1.89 -0.11 -3.76
C VAL A 65 0.53 -0.72 -4.08
N ILE A 66 0.23 -1.93 -3.58
CA ILE A 66 -1.04 -2.61 -3.86
C ILE A 66 -2.20 -1.89 -3.15
N ASN A 67 -2.01 -1.54 -1.87
CA ASN A 67 -2.96 -0.79 -1.06
C ASN A 67 -3.34 0.55 -1.72
N ASN A 68 -2.33 1.32 -2.14
CA ASN A 68 -2.51 2.62 -2.78
C ASN A 68 -3.14 2.54 -4.17
N TYR A 69 -2.88 1.47 -4.91
CA TYR A 69 -3.54 1.27 -6.20
C TYR A 69 -5.04 1.01 -6.01
N PHE A 70 -5.41 0.22 -5.00
CA PHE A 70 -6.82 -0.04 -4.70
C PHE A 70 -7.54 1.19 -4.15
N SER A 71 -6.88 2.04 -3.36
CA SER A 71 -7.51 3.24 -2.79
C SER A 71 -7.94 4.28 -3.83
N ILE A 72 -7.26 4.32 -4.99
CA ILE A 72 -7.61 5.24 -6.08
C ILE A 72 -8.63 4.66 -7.07
N MET A 73 -9.04 3.39 -6.90
CA MET A 73 -9.97 2.73 -7.81
C MET A 73 -11.41 3.09 -7.47
N ASN A 74 -12.01 3.98 -8.26
CA ASN A 74 -13.33 4.54 -8.02
C ASN A 74 -14.52 3.68 -8.50
N LYS A 75 -14.27 2.69 -9.39
CA LYS A 75 -15.33 1.83 -9.95
C LYS A 75 -15.77 0.69 -9.03
N VAL A 76 -15.03 0.45 -7.95
CA VAL A 76 -15.28 -0.61 -6.97
C VAL A 76 -15.27 -0.05 -5.57
N LYS A 77 -16.17 -0.54 -4.72
CA LYS A 77 -16.18 -0.20 -3.29
C LYS A 77 -15.36 -1.22 -2.52
N LEU A 78 -14.12 -0.87 -2.19
CA LEU A 78 -13.19 -1.77 -1.51
C LEU A 78 -13.09 -1.41 -0.02
N ASN A 79 -13.29 -2.40 0.85
CA ASN A 79 -12.99 -2.32 2.27
C ASN A 79 -11.67 -3.05 2.53
N ILE A 80 -10.59 -2.29 2.67
CA ILE A 80 -9.22 -2.78 2.67
C ILE A 80 -8.70 -2.81 4.10
N THR A 81 -8.26 -4.00 4.54
CA THR A 81 -7.51 -4.17 5.78
C THR A 81 -6.11 -4.67 5.43
N VAL A 82 -5.10 -3.92 5.84
CA VAL A 82 -3.70 -4.35 5.76
C VAL A 82 -3.23 -4.76 7.15
N VAL A 83 -2.57 -5.90 7.27
CA VAL A 83 -1.94 -6.35 8.51
C VAL A 83 -0.44 -6.41 8.29
N ASP A 84 0.31 -5.65 9.07
CA ASP A 84 1.78 -5.64 9.04
C ASP A 84 2.32 -5.81 10.46
N ASN A 85 3.41 -6.55 10.63
CA ASN A 85 3.95 -6.84 11.96
C ASN A 85 4.82 -5.70 12.50
N ASP A 86 5.28 -4.80 11.63
CA ASP A 86 6.18 -3.72 12.00
C ASP A 86 5.42 -2.38 12.10
N PRO A 87 5.30 -1.77 13.30
CA PRO A 87 4.67 -0.46 13.45
C PRO A 87 5.37 0.65 12.64
N VAL A 88 6.65 0.49 12.31
CA VAL A 88 7.39 1.44 11.47
C VAL A 88 6.78 1.47 10.07
N MET A 89 6.30 0.36 9.53
CA MET A 89 5.67 0.32 8.21
C MET A 89 4.39 1.15 8.17
N LYS A 90 3.58 1.11 9.24
CA LYS A 90 2.41 1.99 9.36
C LYS A 90 2.82 3.47 9.37
N ALA A 91 3.83 3.83 10.17
CA ALA A 91 4.33 5.20 10.21
C ALA A 91 4.89 5.66 8.85
N ILE A 92 5.53 4.76 8.11
CA ILE A 92 6.00 5.02 6.75
C ILE A 92 4.82 5.26 5.80
N ALA A 93 3.78 4.44 5.89
CA ALA A 93 2.60 4.58 5.06
C ALA A 93 1.94 5.96 5.22
N GLU A 94 1.67 6.33 6.48
CA GLU A 94 0.93 7.54 6.85
C GLU A 94 1.70 8.81 6.45
N ARG A 95 3.03 8.79 6.45
CA ARG A 95 3.84 9.98 6.20
C ARG A 95 4.44 10.06 4.79
N TRP A 96 4.64 8.95 4.09
CA TRP A 96 5.32 8.93 2.79
C TRP A 96 4.54 8.26 1.66
N TYR A 97 3.53 7.44 1.95
CA TYR A 97 2.74 6.75 0.92
C TYR A 97 1.36 7.35 0.73
N GLU A 98 1.10 8.54 1.29
CA GLU A 98 -0.20 9.21 1.21
C GLU A 98 -1.34 8.30 1.70
N PHE A 99 -1.05 7.43 2.67
CA PHE A 99 -2.05 6.58 3.28
C PHE A 99 -2.87 7.38 4.29
N GLU A 100 -4.18 7.40 4.09
CA GLU A 100 -5.12 7.95 5.06
C GLU A 100 -6.03 6.83 5.58
N SER A 101 -6.10 6.69 6.91
CA SER A 101 -7.00 5.73 7.52
C SER A 101 -8.44 6.21 7.36
N THR A 102 -9.29 5.37 6.78
CA THR A 102 -10.73 5.61 6.62
C THR A 102 -11.52 4.40 7.15
N PRO A 103 -12.85 4.50 7.32
CA PRO A 103 -13.67 3.32 7.64
C PRO A 103 -13.51 2.18 6.61
N MET A 104 -13.13 2.51 5.36
CA MET A 104 -12.95 1.58 4.25
C MET A 104 -11.49 1.19 4.01
N GLN A 105 -10.53 1.78 4.74
CA GLN A 105 -9.11 1.51 4.53
C GLN A 105 -8.33 1.66 5.83
N ARG A 106 -7.72 0.57 6.31
CA ARG A 106 -7.04 0.55 7.62
C ARG A 106 -5.78 -0.31 7.62
N ILE A 107 -4.80 0.08 8.43
CA ILE A 107 -3.60 -0.71 8.74
C ILE A 107 -3.66 -1.15 10.20
N ILE A 108 -3.56 -2.46 10.40
CA ILE A 108 -3.48 -3.12 11.71
C ILE A 108 -2.04 -3.56 11.93
N VAL A 109 -1.48 -3.20 13.08
CA VAL A 109 -0.14 -3.67 13.46
C VAL A 109 -0.30 -4.99 14.22
N ASP A 110 -0.05 -6.11 13.53
CA ASP A 110 -0.18 -7.45 14.07
C ASP A 110 0.65 -8.47 13.28
N ASP A 111 0.97 -9.61 13.90
CA ASP A 111 1.36 -10.82 13.21
C ASP A 111 0.19 -11.34 12.35
N GLY A 112 0.42 -11.43 11.04
CA GLY A 112 -0.61 -11.85 10.09
C GLY A 112 -1.14 -13.27 10.31
N LEU A 113 -0.30 -14.20 10.79
CA LEU A 113 -0.75 -15.57 11.11
C LEU A 113 -1.65 -15.57 12.34
N ARG A 114 -1.27 -14.81 13.37
CA ARG A 114 -2.10 -14.62 14.56
C ARG A 114 -3.44 -13.99 14.20
N TYR A 115 -3.41 -12.90 13.44
CA TYR A 115 -4.61 -12.19 12.98
C TYR A 115 -5.59 -13.12 12.24
N ILE A 116 -5.09 -13.95 11.31
CA ILE A 116 -5.92 -14.91 10.58
C ILE A 116 -6.50 -15.97 11.51
N ARG A 117 -5.68 -16.56 12.40
CA ARG A 117 -6.13 -17.60 13.33
C ARG A 117 -7.24 -17.12 14.25
N GLU A 118 -7.09 -15.92 14.81
CA GLU A 118 -8.09 -15.31 15.68
C GLU A 118 -9.37 -14.94 14.91
N GLY A 119 -9.25 -14.55 13.64
CA GLY A 119 -10.39 -14.25 12.77
C GLY A 119 -11.24 -15.47 12.41
N VAL A 120 -10.62 -16.66 12.28
CA VAL A 120 -11.33 -17.93 12.00
C VAL A 120 -12.07 -18.48 13.23
N GLN A 121 -11.67 -18.08 14.44
CA GLN A 121 -12.27 -18.54 15.69
C GLN A 121 -13.51 -17.74 16.13
N ARG A 122 -13.92 -16.75 15.34
CA ARG A 122 -15.10 -15.89 15.58
C ARG A 122 -16.22 -16.27 14.62
#